data_AF-A0A1B2IVU6-F1
#
_entry.id   AF-A0A1B2IVU6-F1
#
_cell.length_a   1.000
_cell.length_b   1.000
_cell.length_c   1.000
_cell.angle_alpha   90.00
_cell.angle_beta   90.00
_cell.angle_gamma   90.00
#
_symmetry.space_group_name_H-M   'P 1'
#
loop_
_entity.id
_entity.type
_entity.pdbx_description
1 polymer ?
#
loop_
_entity_poly.entity_id
_entity_poly.type
_entity_poly.pdbx_seq_one_letter_code
_entity_poly.pdbx_strand_id
1 'polypeptide(L)' 'MRKNIILEAPETHERLYLTSKNVQNTPEKLELRKYSPKLRRPVVFREISR' A
#
# COMPACT_ATOMS: atom_id res chain seq x y z
N MET A 1 2.71 1.03 18.32
CA MET A 1 1.86 2.18 17.87
C MET A 1 1.29 1.86 16.49
N ARG A 2 -0.04 1.88 16.34
CA ARG A 2 -0.71 1.63 15.06
C ARG A 2 -0.89 2.95 14.31
N LYS A 3 -0.41 3.03 13.07
CA LYS A 3 -0.51 4.22 12.20
C LYS A 3 -1.28 3.89 10.94
N ASN A 4 -2.03 4.85 10.42
CA ASN A 4 -2.65 4.76 9.09
C ASN A 4 -1.59 5.02 8.02
N ILE A 5 -1.59 4.17 7.00
CA ILE A 5 -0.67 4.23 5.85
C ILE A 5 -1.48 4.13 4.56
N ILE A 6 -0.93 4.70 3.49
CA ILE A 6 -1.52 4.64 2.15
C ILE A 6 -0.67 3.71 1.30
N LEU A 7 -1.34 2.88 0.49
CA LEU A 7 -0.67 2.02 -0.49
C LEU A 7 -0.80 2.62 -1.89
N GLU A 8 0.31 2.68 -2.61
CA GLU A 8 0.43 3.19 -3.96
C GLU A 8 0.80 2.09 -4.95
N ALA A 9 0.16 2.08 -6.11
CA ALA A 9 0.58 1.22 -7.22
C ALA A 9 1.84 1.80 -7.88
N PRO A 10 2.93 1.03 -8.01
CA PRO A 10 4.20 1.52 -8.58
C PRO A 10 4.09 1.86 -10.07
N GLU A 11 3.18 1.20 -10.80
CA GLU A 11 3.02 1.40 -12.24
C GLU A 11 2.14 2.62 -12.58
N THR A 12 1.11 2.87 -11.78
CA THR A 12 0.05 3.86 -12.08
C THR A 12 -0.01 5.02 -11.10
N HIS A 13 0.81 5.01 -10.05
CA HIS A 13 0.80 5.93 -8.90
C HIS A 13 -0.58 6.10 -8.26
N GLU A 14 -1.40 5.06 -8.31
CA GLU A 14 -2.75 5.05 -7.74
C GLU A 14 -2.71 4.87 -6.22
N ARG A 15 -3.26 5.84 -5.48
CA ARG A 15 -3.32 5.85 -4.01
C ARG A 15 -4.73 5.52 -3.52
N LEU A 16 -5.13 4.27 -3.69
CA LEU A 16 -6.52 3.84 -3.50
C LEU A 16 -6.79 3.25 -2.12
N TYR A 17 -5.77 2.71 -1.46
CA TYR A 17 -5.96 1.91 -0.26
C TYR A 17 -5.38 2.60 0.96
N LEU A 18 -6.25 2.94 1.89
CA LEU A 18 -5.90 3.30 3.26
C LEU A 18 -5.92 2.03 4.10
N THR A 19 -4.81 1.73 4.78
CA THR A 19 -4.75 0.65 5.76
C THR A 19 -4.07 1.13 7.03
N SER A 20 -4.03 0.29 8.05
CA SER A 20 -3.31 0.58 9.29
C SER A 20 -2.28 -0.50 9.57
N LYS A 21 -1.10 -0.06 10.00
CA LYS A 21 0.08 -0.88 10.26
C LYS A 21 0.58 -0.61 11.67
N ASN A 22 1.05 -1.64 12.37
CA ASN A 22 1.81 -1.46 13.59
C ASN A 22 3.30 -1.36 13.26
N VAL A 23 3.84 -0.15 13.28
CA VAL A 23 5.23 0.15 12.87
C VAL A 23 6.26 -0.53 13.78
N GLN A 24 5.90 -0.82 15.03
CA GLN A 24 6.80 -1.50 15.98
C GLN A 24 6.97 -2.99 15.65
N ASN A 25 5.90 -3.66 15.22
CA ASN A 25 5.94 -5.10 14.94
C ASN A 25 6.38 -5.38 13.50
N THR A 26 6.13 -4.43 12.59
CA THR A 26 6.44 -4.57 11.17
C THR A 26 7.15 -3.29 10.72
N PRO A 27 8.47 -3.21 10.88
CA PRO A 27 9.24 -2.02 10.50
C PRO A 27 9.38 -1.89 8.97
N GLU A 28 9.30 -3.01 8.23
CA GLU A 28 9.46 -3.06 6.79
C GLU A 28 8.31 -2.39 6.03
N LYS A 29 8.56 -1.95 4.79
CA LYS A 29 7.51 -1.37 3.94
C LYS A 29 6.49 -2.43 3.57
N LEU A 30 5.21 -2.13 3.76
CA LEU A 30 4.15 -3.08 3.43
C LEU A 30 3.97 -3.18 1.92
N GLU A 31 4.00 -4.41 1.40
CA GLU A 31 3.68 -4.72 0.00
C GLU A 31 2.49 -5.68 -0.05
N LEU A 32 1.39 -5.25 -0.66
CA LEU A 32 0.18 -6.05 -0.76
C LEU A 32 -0.29 -6.15 -2.21
N ARG A 33 -0.65 -7.36 -2.64
CA ARG A 33 -1.34 -7.56 -3.92
C ARG A 33 -2.79 -7.09 -3.79
N LYS A 34 -3.14 -6.04 -4.53
CA LYS A 34 -4.48 -5.46 -4.58
C LYS A 34 -4.88 -5.17 -6.02
N TYR A 35 -6.18 -4.97 -6.25
CA TYR A 35 -6.71 -4.75 -7.58
C TYR A 35 -6.49 -3.30 -8.03
N SER A 36 -5.88 -3.09 -9.21
CA SER A 36 -5.86 -1.76 -9.84
C SER A 36 -7.05 -1.64 -10.79
N PRO A 37 -7.96 -0.66 -10.60
CA PRO A 37 -9.07 -0.42 -11.52
C PRO A 37 -8.61 0.09 -12.88
N LYS A 38 -7.49 0.84 -12.96
CA LYS A 38 -6.92 1.31 -14.24
C LYS A 38 -6.37 0.15 -15.08
N LEU A 39 -5.58 -0.73 -14.47
CA LEU A 39 -4.96 -1.86 -15.18
C LEU A 39 -5.90 -3.08 -15.28
N ARG A 40 -7.03 -3.06 -14.55
CA ARG A 40 -8.01 -4.14 -14.45
C ARG A 40 -7.39 -5.49 -14.06
N ARG A 41 -6.34 -5.46 -13.26
CA ARG A 41 -5.59 -6.65 -12.82
C ARG A 41 -5.05 -6.46 -11.40
N PRO A 42 -4.78 -7.55 -10.66
CA PRO A 42 -4.09 -7.47 -9.39
C PRO A 42 -2.62 -7.07 -9.58
N VAL A 43 -2.21 -5.99 -8.91
CA VAL A 43 -0.83 -5.48 -8.89
C VAL A 43 -0.35 -5.36 -7.45
N VAL A 44 0.97 -5.28 -7.27
CA VAL A 44 1.57 -5.09 -5.94
C VAL A 44 1.53 -3.61 -5.62
N PHE A 45 0.78 -3.22 -4.58
CA PHE A 45 0.79 -1.88 -4.03
C PHE A 45 1.81 -1.79 -2.89
N ARG A 46 2.56 -0.70 -2.85
CA ARG A 46 3.62 -0.44 -1.87
C ARG A 46 3.21 0.67 -0.92
N GLU A 47 3.60 0.54 0.34
CA GLU A 47 3.46 1.60 1.33
C GLU A 47 4.22 2.86 0.92
N ILE A 48 3.52 3.99 0.89
CA ILE A 48 4.15 5.30 0.84
C ILE A 48 4.62 5.65 2.25
N SER A 49 5.93 5.75 2.43
CA SER A 49 6.51 6.39 3.60
C SER A 49 6.42 7.90 3.38
N ARG A 50 5.54 8.58 4.11
CA ARG A 50 5.57 10.04 4.25
C ARG A 50 6.29 10.41 5.54
#